data_AF-A0A8H3D704-F1
#
_entry.id   AF-A0A8H3D704-F1
#
_cell.length_a   1.000
_cell.length_b   1.000
_cell.length_c   1.000
_cell.angle_alpha   90.00
_cell.angle_beta   90.00
_cell.angle_gamma   90.00
#
_symmetry.space_group_name_H-M   'P 1'
#
loop_
_entity.id
_entity.type
_entity.pdbx_description
1 polymer ?
#
loop_
_entity_poly.entity_id
_entity_poly.type
_entity_poly.pdbx_seq_one_letter_code
_entity_poly.pdbx_strand_id
1 'polypeptide(L)'
;MNHPPRCLNFLVTNQSSLSSQPTTSPPALVRPFTNYTTHRFNLTLNLFTMADLEKQPKTIDESPVGPSTDAPAAPAPVNPTPRSITRPLAEYDGTELERTRSNDTQRAFPVYPHRKLGNPSPLGLMSFASTTLMYSLYLLRTRHIEATNVVVGMAMAIGGLTQLLAGMWEFAEGNSLGATGFSCYGGFWLSFAVINWPGTGILESYSGNASNQLNDAMGIFFLVWFILSLLIFFGTFRSSIALASMLGFLTLTFMLLMIGQFQEKVSVMKAAGAFGAITSFIAYYIATAALYSPETGYLHLPVGELPKGQK
;
A
#
# COMPACT_ATOMS: atom_id res chain seq x y z
N MET A 1 27.83 46.66 54.95
CA MET A 1 28.02 47.57 53.79
C MET A 1 27.68 46.74 52.56
N ASN A 2 26.42 46.62 52.16
CA ASN A 2 25.47 47.57 51.56
C ASN A 2 25.20 47.14 50.10
N HIS A 3 23.91 46.88 49.91
CA HIS A 3 23.19 46.23 48.82
C HIS A 3 23.23 46.89 47.41
N PRO A 4 22.71 46.20 46.38
CA PRO A 4 22.51 46.67 45.00
C PRO A 4 21.17 47.42 44.81
N PRO A 5 20.80 47.87 43.60
CA PRO A 5 19.40 48.15 43.23
C PRO A 5 18.81 46.96 42.41
N ARG A 6 17.72 46.28 42.80
CA ARG A 6 16.27 46.63 42.84
C ARG A 6 15.71 47.05 41.46
N CYS A 7 14.94 46.20 40.78
CA CYS A 7 13.49 45.89 40.91
C CYS A 7 12.58 46.79 40.05
N LEU A 8 11.79 46.18 39.16
CA LEU A 8 10.41 46.59 38.88
C LEU A 8 9.55 45.34 38.58
N ASN A 9 8.69 44.99 39.55
CA ASN A 9 7.47 44.20 39.39
C ASN A 9 6.28 45.18 39.42
N PHE A 10 5.15 44.84 38.79
CA PHE A 10 3.73 45.18 39.09
C PHE A 10 2.92 44.92 37.79
N LEU A 11 1.78 44.22 37.66
CA LEU A 11 0.69 43.64 38.49
C LEU A 11 0.04 42.50 37.65
N VAL A 12 -0.35 41.30 38.12
CA VAL A 12 -1.50 40.92 39.01
C VAL A 12 -2.85 41.33 38.36
N THR A 13 -3.88 40.53 38.08
CA THR A 13 -4.60 39.40 38.76
C THR A 13 -5.62 38.83 37.73
N ASN A 14 -5.78 37.51 37.53
CA ASN A 14 -6.73 36.58 38.19
C ASN A 14 -8.13 37.12 38.54
N GLN A 15 -9.20 36.61 37.91
CA GLN A 15 -10.52 36.43 38.54
C GLN A 15 -11.34 35.30 37.90
N SER A 16 -11.80 34.40 38.76
CA SER A 16 -12.81 33.37 38.54
C SER A 16 -14.17 33.82 39.11
N SER A 17 -15.26 33.39 38.44
CA SER A 17 -16.62 33.13 38.95
C SER A 17 -17.43 34.21 39.69
N LEU A 18 -18.64 34.51 39.18
CA LEU A 18 -19.84 34.84 39.97
C LEU A 18 -21.12 34.57 39.16
N SER A 19 -22.19 34.23 39.89
CA SER A 19 -23.42 33.54 39.51
C SER A 19 -24.65 34.44 39.31
N SER A 20 -25.74 33.81 38.82
CA SER A 20 -27.20 34.03 39.04
C SER A 20 -28.02 35.11 38.27
N GLN A 21 -28.73 34.65 37.21
CA GLN A 21 -30.21 34.59 36.92
C GLN A 21 -31.16 35.80 37.20
N PRO A 22 -32.45 35.83 36.75
CA PRO A 22 -33.10 35.50 35.44
C PRO A 22 -34.19 36.56 35.01
N THR A 23 -34.76 36.51 33.79
CA THR A 23 -36.23 36.70 33.52
C THR A 23 -36.65 36.60 32.03
N THR A 24 -37.68 35.75 31.81
CA THR A 24 -38.81 35.82 30.86
C THR A 24 -38.65 35.60 29.34
N SER A 25 -39.34 34.57 28.84
CA SER A 25 -39.64 34.15 27.45
C SER A 25 -41.17 34.24 27.20
N PRO A 26 -41.80 33.79 26.07
CA PRO A 26 -41.53 33.76 24.60
C PRO A 26 -42.77 34.37 23.81
N PRO A 27 -43.13 34.10 22.51
CA PRO A 27 -42.61 33.15 21.51
C PRO A 27 -42.53 33.59 20.03
N ALA A 28 -42.04 32.64 19.22
CA ALA A 28 -42.21 32.43 17.77
C ALA A 28 -41.17 33.04 16.80
N LEU A 29 -40.25 32.21 16.29
CA LEU A 29 -40.37 31.70 14.92
C LEU A 29 -39.45 30.48 14.71
N VAL A 30 -40.08 29.42 14.22
CA VAL A 30 -39.52 28.14 13.78
C VAL A 30 -38.71 28.34 12.49
N ARG A 31 -37.47 27.81 12.42
CA ARG A 31 -36.96 26.84 11.40
C ARG A 31 -35.62 26.23 11.87
N PRO A 32 -35.49 24.90 11.99
CA PRO A 32 -34.25 24.25 12.41
C PRO A 32 -33.26 24.08 11.27
N PHE A 33 -31.98 24.22 11.62
CA PHE A 33 -30.82 23.82 10.84
C PHE A 33 -30.87 22.33 10.51
N THR A 34 -30.51 22.02 9.27
CA THR A 34 -30.44 20.70 8.68
C THR A 34 -29.52 19.77 9.49
N ASN A 35 -30.10 18.73 10.08
CA ASN A 35 -29.37 17.60 10.65
C ASN A 35 -28.68 16.83 9.51
N TYR A 36 -27.37 16.64 9.61
CA TYR A 36 -26.67 15.61 8.86
C TYR A 36 -27.04 14.24 9.45
N THR A 37 -27.72 13.45 8.65
CA THR A 37 -28.08 12.07 8.93
C THR A 37 -26.83 11.22 9.12
N THR A 38 -26.73 10.58 10.28
CA THR A 38 -25.82 9.48 10.58
C THR A 38 -26.15 8.28 9.69
N HIS A 39 -25.39 8.08 8.61
CA HIS A 39 -25.41 6.81 7.89
C HIS A 39 -24.58 5.79 8.67
N ARG A 40 -25.29 4.90 9.37
CA ARG A 40 -24.75 3.66 9.94
C ARG A 40 -24.14 2.82 8.81
N PHE A 41 -22.83 2.59 8.90
CA PHE A 41 -22.11 1.59 8.12
C PHE A 41 -22.51 0.21 8.64
N ASN A 42 -23.48 -0.44 7.99
CA ASN A 42 -23.77 -1.87 8.22
C ASN A 42 -22.78 -2.71 7.41
N LEU A 43 -21.79 -3.27 8.09
CA LEU A 43 -20.86 -4.26 7.54
C LEU A 43 -21.45 -5.65 7.78
N THR A 44 -22.29 -6.14 6.87
CA THR A 44 -22.68 -7.56 6.84
C THR A 44 -21.67 -8.34 6.01
N LEU A 45 -20.78 -9.05 6.70
CA LEU A 45 -19.99 -10.14 6.11
C LEU A 45 -20.96 -11.22 5.63
N ASN A 46 -21.10 -11.39 4.32
CA ASN A 46 -21.62 -12.63 3.75
C ASN A 46 -20.45 -13.53 3.41
N LEU A 47 -20.20 -14.46 4.33
CA LEU A 47 -19.37 -15.65 4.17
C LEU A 47 -20.12 -16.59 3.20
N PHE A 48 -19.97 -16.40 1.88
CA PHE A 48 -20.54 -17.32 0.90
C PHE A 48 -19.54 -18.44 0.62
N THR A 49 -19.90 -19.59 1.17
CA THR A 49 -19.21 -20.86 1.21
C THR A 49 -19.04 -21.46 -0.19
N MET A 50 -17.80 -21.75 -0.57
CA MET A 50 -17.40 -22.60 -1.71
C MET A 50 -17.71 -24.08 -1.40
N ALA A 51 -18.98 -24.48 -1.39
CA ALA A 51 -19.34 -25.85 -1.01
C ALA A 51 -20.46 -26.54 -1.83
N ASP A 52 -20.91 -25.98 -2.97
CA ASP A 52 -22.15 -26.47 -3.60
C ASP A 52 -22.05 -26.92 -5.07
N LEU A 53 -20.91 -27.45 -5.50
CA LEU A 53 -20.82 -28.12 -6.82
C LEU A 53 -20.06 -29.45 -6.75
N GLU A 54 -20.43 -30.32 -5.81
CA GLU A 54 -20.03 -31.72 -5.88
C GLU A 54 -21.20 -32.66 -5.55
N LYS A 55 -21.65 -33.39 -6.59
CA LYS A 55 -22.57 -34.55 -6.62
C LYS A 55 -24.07 -34.21 -6.45
N GLN A 56 -24.96 -34.63 -7.35
CA GLN A 56 -25.41 -36.02 -7.57
C GLN A 56 -26.37 -36.10 -8.81
N PRO A 57 -26.86 -37.29 -9.25
CA PRO A 57 -27.16 -37.63 -10.64
C PRO A 57 -28.63 -38.03 -10.87
N LYS A 58 -28.88 -38.63 -12.06
CA LYS A 58 -29.93 -39.59 -12.46
C LYS A 58 -31.23 -39.08 -13.11
N THR A 59 -31.32 -39.41 -14.42
CA THR A 59 -32.41 -40.13 -15.16
C THR A 59 -33.87 -39.92 -14.77
N ILE A 60 -34.72 -39.75 -15.78
CA ILE A 60 -36.13 -40.19 -15.97
C ILE A 60 -36.48 -39.73 -17.40
N ASP A 61 -37.32 -40.34 -18.24
CA ASP A 61 -37.95 -41.64 -18.48
C ASP A 61 -38.85 -41.37 -19.71
N GLU A 62 -39.21 -42.42 -20.45
CA GLU A 62 -40.00 -42.36 -21.68
C GLU A 62 -41.38 -41.71 -21.50
N SER A 63 -41.96 -41.16 -22.58
CA SER A 63 -43.42 -41.13 -22.77
C SER A 63 -43.83 -40.98 -24.25
N PRO A 64 -44.88 -41.71 -24.72
CA PRO A 64 -45.20 -41.84 -26.15
C PRO A 64 -46.58 -41.21 -26.55
N VAL A 65 -46.88 -41.28 -27.86
CA VAL A 65 -48.22 -41.23 -28.52
C VAL A 65 -48.92 -39.85 -28.67
N GLY A 66 -49.14 -39.43 -29.93
CA GLY A 66 -50.22 -38.50 -30.36
C GLY A 66 -51.53 -39.26 -30.67
N PRO A 67 -52.70 -38.65 -30.91
CA PRO A 67 -53.07 -37.95 -32.18
C PRO A 67 -53.99 -36.71 -31.89
N SER A 68 -54.57 -35.89 -32.79
CA SER A 68 -55.31 -36.11 -34.04
C SER A 68 -55.64 -34.77 -34.75
N THR A 69 -55.61 -34.77 -36.10
CA THR A 69 -56.56 -34.19 -37.11
C THR A 69 -56.89 -32.66 -37.08
N ASP A 70 -57.02 -31.89 -38.17
CA ASP A 70 -57.65 -32.08 -39.50
C ASP A 70 -57.18 -31.01 -40.53
N ALA A 71 -56.92 -31.40 -41.79
CA ALA A 71 -57.40 -30.77 -43.05
C ALA A 71 -56.63 -31.27 -44.30
N PRO A 72 -57.29 -31.54 -45.47
CA PRO A 72 -56.69 -32.32 -46.56
C PRO A 72 -56.26 -31.56 -47.84
N ALA A 73 -55.19 -32.10 -48.43
CA ALA A 73 -54.86 -32.35 -49.85
C ALA A 73 -54.55 -31.21 -50.85
N ALA A 74 -53.30 -31.21 -51.32
CA ALA A 74 -52.84 -30.76 -52.64
C ALA A 74 -51.82 -31.77 -53.21
N PRO A 75 -51.68 -31.94 -54.54
CA PRO A 75 -51.07 -33.11 -55.17
C PRO A 75 -49.53 -33.15 -55.06
N ALA A 76 -48.98 -34.37 -55.11
CA ALA A 76 -47.60 -34.72 -54.80
C ALA A 76 -46.54 -34.07 -55.71
N PRO A 77 -45.48 -33.47 -55.14
CA PRO A 77 -44.26 -33.15 -55.88
C PRO A 77 -43.25 -34.31 -55.81
N VAL A 78 -42.64 -34.58 -56.96
CA VAL A 78 -41.59 -35.57 -57.19
C VAL A 78 -40.43 -35.35 -56.22
N ASN A 79 -40.08 -36.41 -55.49
CA ASN A 79 -39.05 -36.48 -54.46
C ASN A 79 -37.63 -36.45 -55.09
N PRO A 80 -36.79 -35.41 -54.88
CA PRO A 80 -35.37 -35.53 -55.15
C PRO A 80 -34.69 -36.16 -53.93
N THR A 81 -34.23 -37.40 -54.11
CA THR A 81 -33.29 -38.07 -53.20
C THR A 81 -32.13 -37.15 -52.82
N PRO A 82 -31.71 -37.11 -51.54
CA PRO A 82 -30.47 -36.47 -51.16
C PRO A 82 -29.31 -37.19 -51.86
N ARG A 83 -28.62 -36.52 -52.79
CA ARG A 83 -27.34 -37.02 -53.30
C ARG A 83 -26.38 -37.14 -52.13
N SER A 84 -25.93 -38.35 -51.82
CA SER A 84 -24.81 -38.55 -50.90
C SER A 84 -23.56 -37.94 -51.55
N ILE A 85 -23.17 -36.77 -51.08
CA ILE A 85 -21.82 -36.26 -51.35
C ILE A 85 -20.89 -37.03 -50.39
N THR A 86 -20.50 -38.24 -50.78
CA THR A 86 -19.31 -38.89 -50.22
C THR A 86 -18.10 -38.16 -50.77
N ARG A 87 -17.66 -37.09 -50.08
CA ARG A 87 -16.30 -36.59 -50.25
C ARG A 87 -15.35 -37.69 -49.74
N PRO A 88 -14.26 -38.03 -50.46
CA PRO A 88 -13.21 -38.85 -49.89
C PRO A 88 -12.71 -38.16 -48.62
N LEU A 89 -12.55 -38.89 -47.52
CA LEU A 89 -11.78 -38.40 -46.38
C LEU A 89 -10.37 -38.16 -46.91
N ALA A 90 -9.96 -36.90 -46.99
CA ALA A 90 -8.59 -36.56 -47.32
C ALA A 90 -7.68 -37.28 -46.33
N GLU A 91 -6.72 -38.01 -46.87
CA GLU A 91 -5.61 -38.60 -46.13
C GLU A 91 -4.99 -37.51 -45.26
N TYR A 92 -4.98 -37.72 -43.94
CA TYR A 92 -4.40 -36.79 -42.98
C TYR A 92 -2.89 -36.90 -43.09
N ASP A 93 -2.29 -36.07 -43.95
CA ASP A 93 -0.85 -35.87 -43.96
C ASP A 93 -0.48 -35.15 -42.66
N GLY A 94 0.37 -35.79 -41.86
CA GLY A 94 0.63 -35.50 -40.45
C GLY A 94 1.35 -34.18 -40.15
N THR A 95 1.20 -33.17 -41.01
CA THR A 95 1.66 -31.81 -40.71
C THR A 95 0.71 -31.16 -39.72
N GLU A 96 1.22 -30.91 -38.52
CA GLU A 96 0.61 -30.17 -37.43
C GLU A 96 -0.19 -28.96 -37.96
N LEU A 97 -1.50 -28.96 -37.73
CA LEU A 97 -2.36 -27.83 -38.04
C LEU A 97 -1.89 -26.63 -37.22
N GLU A 98 -1.02 -25.80 -37.79
CA GLU A 98 -0.66 -24.52 -37.19
C GLU A 98 -1.95 -23.72 -37.05
N ARG A 99 -2.39 -23.57 -35.80
CA ARG A 99 -3.63 -22.90 -35.44
C ARG A 99 -3.45 -21.42 -35.72
N THR A 100 -3.65 -21.01 -36.97
CA THR A 100 -3.67 -19.60 -37.35
C THR A 100 -4.76 -18.93 -36.54
N ARG A 101 -4.35 -18.19 -35.50
CA ARG A 101 -5.26 -17.42 -34.65
C ARG A 101 -5.81 -16.28 -35.51
N SER A 102 -6.91 -16.54 -36.21
CA SER A 102 -7.67 -15.51 -36.91
C SER A 102 -8.03 -14.43 -35.89
N ASN A 103 -7.51 -13.23 -36.13
CA ASN A 103 -7.84 -12.03 -35.36
C ASN A 103 -9.16 -11.40 -35.86
N ASP A 104 -9.95 -12.11 -36.66
CA ASP A 104 -11.10 -11.55 -37.39
C ASP A 104 -12.39 -11.46 -36.57
N THR A 105 -12.38 -11.94 -35.31
CA THR A 105 -13.48 -11.69 -34.39
C THR A 105 -13.22 -10.42 -33.60
N GLN A 106 -14.06 -9.39 -33.80
CA GLN A 106 -14.05 -8.20 -32.96
C GLN A 106 -14.43 -8.62 -31.53
N ARG A 107 -13.50 -8.46 -30.57
CA ARG A 107 -13.82 -8.74 -29.16
C ARG A 107 -14.89 -7.75 -28.71
N ALA A 108 -15.88 -8.24 -27.94
CA ALA A 108 -17.00 -7.44 -27.44
C ALA A 108 -16.55 -6.22 -26.60
N PHE A 109 -15.34 -6.28 -26.04
CA PHE A 109 -14.70 -5.17 -25.36
C PHE A 109 -13.42 -4.77 -26.09
N PRO A 110 -13.09 -3.45 -26.15
CA PRO A 110 -11.83 -2.99 -26.70
C PRO A 110 -10.67 -3.63 -25.93
N VAL A 111 -9.83 -4.37 -26.65
CA VAL A 111 -8.52 -4.76 -26.14
C VAL A 111 -7.66 -3.53 -26.28
N TYR A 112 -7.46 -2.82 -25.17
CA TYR A 112 -6.45 -1.77 -25.17
C TYR A 112 -5.09 -2.46 -25.37
N PRO A 113 -4.39 -2.27 -26.50
CA PRO A 113 -3.02 -2.73 -26.62
C PRO A 113 -2.25 -2.18 -25.44
N HIS A 114 -1.49 -3.05 -24.75
CA HIS A 114 -0.82 -2.79 -23.46
C HIS A 114 -0.50 -1.31 -23.25
N ARG A 115 -1.33 -0.60 -22.47
CA ARG A 115 -0.98 0.75 -22.03
C ARG A 115 0.27 0.61 -21.17
N LYS A 116 1.39 1.17 -21.63
CA LYS A 116 2.61 1.26 -20.82
C LYS A 116 2.30 2.17 -19.64
N LEU A 117 2.20 1.59 -18.45
CA LEU A 117 2.04 2.35 -17.21
C LEU A 117 3.32 3.15 -16.96
N GLY A 118 3.18 4.30 -16.29
CA GLY A 118 4.34 5.03 -15.79
C GLY A 118 4.99 4.25 -14.65
N ASN A 119 6.32 4.34 -14.53
CA ASN A 119 7.07 3.71 -13.46
C ASN A 119 6.75 4.40 -12.11
N PRO A 120 6.15 3.72 -11.12
CA PRO A 120 5.83 4.29 -9.81
C PRO A 120 7.00 4.20 -8.82
N SER A 121 8.11 3.51 -9.14
CA SER A 121 9.27 3.34 -8.27
C SER A 121 9.87 4.66 -7.79
N PRO A 122 10.06 5.70 -8.63
CA PRO A 122 10.55 6.98 -8.17
C PRO A 122 9.67 7.60 -7.08
N LEU A 123 8.34 7.48 -7.19
CA LEU A 123 7.41 8.01 -6.20
C LEU A 123 7.58 7.30 -4.85
N GLY A 124 7.65 5.96 -4.88
CA GLY A 124 7.87 5.16 -3.67
C GLY A 124 9.20 5.47 -2.99
N LEU A 125 10.29 5.55 -3.77
CA LEU A 125 11.62 5.83 -3.27
C LEU A 125 11.78 7.26 -2.75
N MET A 126 11.24 8.28 -3.44
CA MET A 126 11.26 9.67 -2.95
C MET A 126 10.49 9.82 -1.63
N SER A 127 9.35 9.13 -1.53
CA SER A 127 8.49 9.16 -0.34
C SER A 127 9.20 8.54 0.88
N PHE A 128 9.80 7.38 0.65
CA PHE A 128 10.65 6.68 1.62
C PHE A 128 11.84 7.53 2.06
N ALA A 129 12.62 8.04 1.09
CA ALA A 129 13.85 8.78 1.33
C ALA A 129 13.61 10.03 2.18
N SER A 130 12.57 10.80 1.85
CA SER A 130 12.24 12.06 2.52
C SER A 130 11.85 11.86 3.97
N THR A 131 10.99 10.87 4.23
CA THR A 131 10.53 10.57 5.60
C THR A 131 11.65 9.98 6.44
N THR A 132 12.43 9.05 5.86
CA THR A 132 13.60 8.44 6.50
C THR A 132 14.66 9.48 6.83
N LEU A 133 14.90 10.45 5.95
CA LEU A 133 15.92 11.48 6.16
C LEU A 133 15.52 12.37 7.33
N MET A 134 14.27 12.81 7.36
CA MET A 134 13.78 13.65 8.44
C MET A 134 13.84 12.94 9.80
N TYR A 135 13.41 11.67 9.85
CA TYR A 135 13.52 10.86 11.07
C TYR A 135 14.98 10.68 11.50
N SER A 136 15.88 10.41 10.55
CA SER A 136 17.32 10.25 10.77
C SER A 136 17.97 11.50 11.35
N LEU A 137 17.58 12.68 10.86
CA LEU A 137 18.06 13.96 11.38
C LEU A 137 17.61 14.21 12.83
N TYR A 138 16.42 13.74 13.21
CA TYR A 138 15.97 13.80 14.60
C TYR A 138 16.71 12.80 15.49
N LEU A 139 16.97 11.57 15.01
CA LEU A 139 17.80 10.60 15.73
C LEU A 139 19.23 11.14 15.98
N LEU A 140 19.79 11.88 15.03
CA LEU A 140 21.07 12.57 15.16
C LEU A 140 21.04 13.76 16.15
N ARG A 141 19.86 14.17 16.62
CA ARG A 141 19.62 15.38 17.42
C ARG A 141 20.13 16.65 16.74
N THR A 142 19.96 16.73 15.42
CA THR A 142 20.29 17.95 14.68
C THR A 142 19.49 19.12 15.24
N ARG A 143 20.14 20.29 15.35
CA ARG A 143 19.55 21.50 15.98
C ARG A 143 19.07 21.28 17.43
N HIS A 144 19.59 20.28 18.15
CA HIS A 144 19.20 19.96 19.53
C HIS A 144 17.72 19.59 19.70
N ILE A 145 17.09 19.09 18.63
CA ILE A 145 15.71 18.62 18.65
C ILE A 145 15.68 17.22 19.27
N GLU A 146 14.92 17.05 20.33
CA GLU A 146 14.72 15.74 20.98
C GLU A 146 13.31 15.18 20.76
N ALA A 147 12.32 16.04 20.51
CA ALA A 147 10.96 15.64 20.20
C ALA A 147 10.80 15.34 18.72
N THR A 148 10.30 14.15 18.38
CA THR A 148 10.15 13.68 16.99
C THR A 148 8.78 13.98 16.39
N ASN A 149 7.86 14.64 17.09
CA ASN A 149 6.43 14.70 16.73
C ASN A 149 6.14 15.24 15.31
N VAL A 150 6.97 16.14 14.77
CA VAL A 150 6.82 16.63 13.39
C VAL A 150 6.93 15.51 12.35
N VAL A 151 7.63 14.41 12.68
CA VAL A 151 7.75 13.23 11.82
C VAL A 151 6.44 12.53 11.54
N VAL A 152 5.46 12.66 12.45
CA VAL A 152 4.16 11.99 12.32
C VAL A 152 3.42 12.47 11.06
N GLY A 153 3.51 13.76 10.73
CA GLY A 153 2.86 14.31 9.52
C GLY A 153 3.44 13.72 8.23
N MET A 154 4.77 13.69 8.12
CA MET A 154 5.46 13.10 6.96
C MET A 154 5.26 11.58 6.88
N ALA A 155 5.29 10.92 8.03
CA ALA A 155 5.07 9.48 8.14
C ALA A 155 3.65 9.07 7.73
N MET A 156 2.63 9.89 8.03
CA MET A 156 1.26 9.63 7.56
C MET A 156 1.11 9.86 6.06
N ALA A 157 1.49 11.05 5.58
CA ALA A 157 1.14 11.49 4.24
C ALA A 157 2.09 10.97 3.16
N ILE A 158 3.41 11.14 3.38
CA ILE A 158 4.43 10.89 2.35
C ILE A 158 5.00 9.49 2.53
N GLY A 159 5.71 9.23 3.63
CA GLY A 159 6.31 7.92 3.89
C GLY A 159 5.27 6.80 4.03
N GLY A 160 4.06 7.12 4.46
CA GLY A 160 2.99 6.16 4.67
C GLY A 160 2.08 6.00 3.45
N LEU A 161 1.13 6.91 3.31
CA LEU A 161 0.09 6.82 2.29
C LEU A 161 0.65 6.90 0.86
N THR A 162 1.47 7.91 0.55
CA THR A 162 2.01 8.07 -0.81
C THR A 162 2.88 6.88 -1.20
N GLN A 163 3.72 6.40 -0.29
CA GLN A 163 4.55 5.22 -0.53
C GLN A 163 3.72 3.93 -0.69
N LEU A 164 2.67 3.74 0.11
CA LEU A 164 1.75 2.61 -0.03
C LEU A 164 1.07 2.62 -1.41
N LEU A 165 0.60 3.79 -1.87
CA LEU A 165 0.00 3.96 -3.19
C LEU A 165 1.00 3.63 -4.30
N ALA A 166 2.26 4.05 -4.19
CA ALA A 166 3.29 3.66 -5.14
C ALA A 166 3.45 2.12 -5.21
N GLY A 167 3.44 1.44 -4.06
CA GLY A 167 3.46 -0.03 -4.02
C GLY A 167 2.24 -0.69 -4.67
N MET A 168 1.04 -0.10 -4.55
CA MET A 168 -0.15 -0.59 -5.25
C MET A 168 0.00 -0.49 -6.77
N TRP A 169 0.66 0.57 -7.27
CA TRP A 169 0.93 0.73 -8.69
C TRP A 169 2.05 -0.18 -9.20
N GLU A 170 3.04 -0.53 -8.37
CA GLU A 170 4.04 -1.55 -8.72
C GLU A 170 3.41 -2.93 -8.94
N PHE A 171 2.33 -3.28 -8.21
CA PHE A 171 1.57 -4.52 -8.50
C PHE A 171 0.97 -4.49 -9.91
N ALA A 172 0.48 -3.33 -10.35
CA ALA A 172 -0.08 -3.15 -11.69
C ALA A 172 1.00 -3.22 -12.80
N GLU A 173 2.23 -2.82 -12.49
CA GLU A 173 3.38 -2.97 -13.40
C GLU A 173 3.98 -4.39 -13.38
N GLY A 174 3.61 -5.22 -12.40
CA GLY A 174 4.10 -6.59 -12.26
C GLY A 174 5.43 -6.71 -11.50
N ASN A 175 5.87 -5.66 -10.81
CA ASN A 175 7.08 -5.66 -10.00
C ASN A 175 6.77 -6.06 -8.55
N SER A 176 6.78 -7.36 -8.26
CA SER A 176 6.47 -7.85 -6.91
C SER A 176 7.44 -7.36 -5.84
N LEU A 177 8.72 -7.18 -6.16
CA LEU A 177 9.72 -6.70 -5.20
C LEU A 177 9.44 -5.25 -4.78
N GLY A 178 9.20 -4.38 -5.76
CA GLY A 178 8.83 -2.98 -5.52
C GLY A 178 7.48 -2.87 -4.81
N ALA A 179 6.50 -3.64 -5.25
CA ALA A 179 5.16 -3.65 -4.67
C ALA A 179 5.16 -4.04 -3.19
N THR A 180 5.77 -5.18 -2.86
CA THR A 180 5.91 -5.61 -1.46
C THR A 180 6.77 -4.62 -0.67
N GLY A 181 7.91 -4.18 -1.21
CA GLY A 181 8.80 -3.25 -0.54
C GLY A 181 8.12 -1.93 -0.17
N PHE A 182 7.55 -1.23 -1.15
CA PHE A 182 6.90 0.07 -0.90
C PHE A 182 5.66 -0.05 -0.04
N SER A 183 4.84 -1.10 -0.21
CA SER A 183 3.66 -1.28 0.64
C SER A 183 4.02 -1.63 2.08
N CYS A 184 5.03 -2.49 2.32
CA CYS A 184 5.50 -2.80 3.66
C CYS A 184 6.09 -1.58 4.35
N TYR A 185 6.99 -0.83 3.68
CA TYR A 185 7.57 0.37 4.29
C TYR A 185 6.58 1.54 4.41
N GLY A 186 5.58 1.63 3.54
CA GLY A 186 4.42 2.50 3.74
C GLY A 186 3.64 2.13 4.99
N GLY A 187 3.38 0.84 5.20
CA GLY A 187 2.78 0.31 6.42
C GLY A 187 3.64 0.58 7.68
N PHE A 188 4.96 0.50 7.57
CA PHE A 188 5.88 0.89 8.66
C PHE A 188 5.65 2.34 9.06
N TRP A 189 5.68 3.28 8.11
CA TRP A 189 5.51 4.69 8.43
C TRP A 189 4.12 5.02 8.98
N LEU A 190 3.06 4.40 8.45
CA LEU A 190 1.70 4.55 8.99
C LEU A 190 1.61 4.01 10.42
N SER A 191 2.12 2.81 10.69
CA SER A 191 2.10 2.22 12.03
C SER A 191 2.95 3.04 13.02
N PHE A 192 4.13 3.50 12.60
CA PHE A 192 4.98 4.37 13.40
C PHE A 192 4.30 5.71 13.73
N ALA A 193 3.59 6.30 12.76
CA ALA A 193 2.80 7.50 12.98
C ALA A 193 1.64 7.27 13.96
N VAL A 194 0.91 6.17 13.83
CA VAL A 194 -0.19 5.79 14.73
C VAL A 194 0.31 5.61 16.17
N ILE A 195 1.47 4.98 16.36
CA ILE A 195 2.10 4.85 17.68
C ILE A 195 2.40 6.24 18.28
N ASN A 196 2.96 7.15 17.48
CA ASN A 196 3.40 8.48 17.94
C ASN A 196 2.28 9.54 17.95
N TRP A 197 1.09 9.22 17.47
CA TRP A 197 -0.05 10.15 17.43
C TRP A 197 -0.72 10.21 18.80
N PRO A 198 -0.76 11.37 19.49
CA PRO A 198 -1.30 11.44 20.86
C PRO A 198 -2.76 10.99 20.98
N GLY A 199 -3.58 11.20 19.95
CA GLY A 199 -5.00 10.82 19.96
C GLY A 199 -5.29 9.31 19.91
N THR A 200 -4.29 8.45 19.73
CA THR A 200 -4.49 6.97 19.77
C THR A 200 -4.36 6.41 21.18
N GLY A 201 -3.76 7.17 22.11
CA GLY A 201 -3.51 6.71 23.49
C GLY A 201 -2.45 5.61 23.64
N ILE A 202 -1.75 5.22 22.56
CA ILE A 202 -0.77 4.12 22.60
C ILE A 202 0.43 4.48 23.48
N LEU A 203 1.00 5.69 23.33
CA LEU A 203 2.09 6.11 24.21
C LEU A 203 1.61 6.35 25.66
N GLU A 204 0.36 6.78 25.83
CA GLU A 204 -0.23 7.01 27.16
C GLU A 204 -0.45 5.71 27.94
N SER A 205 -0.69 4.57 27.25
CA SER A 205 -0.82 3.27 27.90
C SER A 205 0.47 2.80 28.58
N TYR A 206 1.61 3.40 28.25
CA TYR A 206 2.90 3.16 28.92
C TYR A 206 3.16 4.16 30.06
N SER A 207 2.18 4.95 30.50
CA SER A 207 2.34 5.83 31.67
C SER A 207 2.33 5.05 33.00
N GLY A 208 2.91 5.65 34.06
CA GLY A 208 2.94 5.05 35.40
C GLY A 208 3.82 3.79 35.48
N ASN A 209 3.25 2.68 35.97
CA ASN A 209 3.98 1.43 36.24
C ASN A 209 4.54 0.75 34.97
N ALA A 210 4.00 1.09 33.79
CA ALA A 210 4.43 0.53 32.50
C ALA A 210 5.52 1.37 31.80
N SER A 211 5.95 2.49 32.39
CA SER A 211 6.90 3.44 31.77
C SER A 211 8.24 2.79 31.38
N ASN A 212 8.71 1.86 32.20
CA ASN A 212 9.95 1.14 31.94
C ASN A 212 9.85 0.13 30.76
N GLN A 213 8.64 -0.16 30.26
CA GLN A 213 8.42 -1.16 29.21
C GLN A 213 8.33 -0.57 27.80
N LEU A 214 8.24 0.77 27.68
CA LEU A 214 8.05 1.42 26.38
C LEU A 214 9.24 1.20 25.44
N ASN A 215 10.46 1.31 25.95
CA ASN A 215 11.69 1.11 25.16
C ASN A 215 11.78 -0.34 24.67
N ASP A 216 11.45 -1.32 25.52
CA ASP A 216 11.42 -2.73 25.13
C ASP A 216 10.35 -3.00 24.06
N ALA A 217 9.16 -2.43 24.21
CA ALA A 217 8.10 -2.56 23.21
C ALA A 217 8.50 -1.96 21.85
N MET A 218 9.13 -0.77 21.86
CA MET A 218 9.66 -0.15 20.65
C MET A 218 10.83 -0.93 20.05
N GLY A 219 11.68 -1.54 20.88
CA GLY A 219 12.75 -2.44 20.45
C GLY A 219 12.21 -3.67 19.73
N ILE A 220 11.16 -4.30 20.27
CA ILE A 220 10.45 -5.42 19.62
C ILE A 220 9.83 -4.98 18.30
N PHE A 221 9.21 -3.79 18.25
CA PHE A 221 8.68 -3.23 17.00
C PHE A 221 9.78 -3.13 15.93
N PHE A 222 10.94 -2.54 16.25
CA PHE A 222 12.04 -2.44 15.30
C PHE A 222 12.70 -3.79 14.97
N LEU A 223 12.70 -4.77 15.87
CA LEU A 223 13.15 -6.14 15.60
C LEU A 223 12.34 -6.80 14.49
N VAL A 224 11.01 -6.67 14.52
CA VAL A 224 10.13 -7.22 13.47
C VAL A 224 10.47 -6.59 12.12
N TRP A 225 10.65 -5.27 12.09
CA TRP A 225 11.03 -4.56 10.86
C TRP A 225 12.45 -4.90 10.39
N PHE A 226 13.40 -5.13 11.30
CA PHE A 226 14.72 -5.63 10.97
C PHE A 226 14.65 -6.97 10.25
N ILE A 227 13.88 -7.93 10.76
CA ILE A 227 13.71 -9.25 10.13
C ILE A 227 13.07 -9.10 8.75
N LEU A 228 12.00 -8.30 8.63
CA LEU A 228 11.33 -8.06 7.35
C LEU A 228 12.30 -7.43 6.33
N SER A 229 13.06 -6.40 6.73
CA SER A 229 14.05 -5.76 5.86
C SER A 229 15.15 -6.72 5.44
N LEU A 230 15.61 -7.60 6.34
CA LEU A 230 16.62 -8.62 6.03
C LEU A 230 16.11 -9.62 4.98
N LEU A 231 14.84 -10.05 5.07
CA LEU A 231 14.22 -10.94 4.08
C LEU A 231 14.14 -10.27 2.70
N ILE A 232 13.68 -9.01 2.65
CA ILE A 232 13.61 -8.25 1.40
C ILE A 232 15.01 -7.99 0.83
N PHE A 233 16.00 -7.70 1.69
CA PHE A 233 17.39 -7.45 1.30
C PHE A 233 17.98 -8.62 0.50
N PHE A 234 17.80 -9.87 0.93
CA PHE A 234 18.26 -11.03 0.16
C PHE A 234 17.58 -11.14 -1.21
N GLY A 235 16.34 -10.67 -1.35
CA GLY A 235 15.63 -10.59 -2.64
C GLY A 235 16.23 -9.57 -3.63
N THR A 236 17.06 -8.63 -3.16
CA THR A 236 17.63 -7.56 -4.01
C THR A 236 18.90 -7.96 -4.76
N PHE A 237 19.53 -9.10 -4.43
CA PHE A 237 20.82 -9.52 -4.99
C PHE A 237 20.83 -9.78 -6.51
N ARG A 238 19.66 -9.81 -7.14
CA ARG A 238 19.53 -9.94 -8.60
C ARG A 238 18.97 -8.68 -9.28
N SER A 239 18.79 -7.60 -8.53
CA SER A 239 18.20 -6.35 -9.02
C SER A 239 19.29 -5.34 -9.40
N SER A 240 19.88 -4.63 -8.43
CA SER A 240 20.97 -3.67 -8.66
C SER A 240 21.82 -3.49 -7.41
N ILE A 241 23.07 -3.08 -7.58
CA ILE A 241 23.98 -2.80 -6.46
C ILE A 241 23.46 -1.61 -5.65
N ALA A 242 22.89 -0.59 -6.29
CA ALA A 242 22.34 0.56 -5.59
C ALA A 242 21.16 0.16 -4.69
N LEU A 243 20.19 -0.61 -5.21
CA LEU A 243 19.04 -1.07 -4.43
C LEU A 243 19.47 -2.02 -3.29
N ALA A 244 20.38 -2.94 -3.56
CA ALA A 244 20.93 -3.82 -2.53
C ALA A 244 21.64 -3.02 -1.43
N SER A 245 22.46 -2.04 -1.81
CA SER A 245 23.15 -1.16 -0.85
C SER A 245 22.15 -0.38 0.00
N MET A 246 21.11 0.21 -0.61
CA MET A 246 20.05 0.92 0.10
C MET A 246 19.38 0.04 1.16
N LEU A 247 18.93 -1.17 0.77
CA LEU A 247 18.27 -2.10 1.70
C LEU A 247 19.25 -2.63 2.75
N GLY A 248 20.54 -2.77 2.42
CA GLY A 248 21.58 -3.16 3.37
C GLY A 248 21.75 -2.11 4.47
N PHE A 249 21.90 -0.83 4.10
CA PHE A 249 21.98 0.27 5.07
C PHE A 249 20.67 0.44 5.86
N LEU A 250 19.51 0.21 5.24
CA LEU A 250 18.22 0.22 5.93
C LEU A 250 18.12 -0.90 6.97
N THR A 251 18.56 -2.10 6.61
CA THR A 251 18.58 -3.26 7.52
C THR A 251 19.49 -2.97 8.71
N LEU A 252 20.67 -2.40 8.48
CA LEU A 252 21.57 -1.94 9.55
C LEU A 252 20.92 -0.85 10.41
N THR A 253 20.14 0.06 9.80
CA THR A 253 19.42 1.11 10.53
C THR A 253 18.40 0.50 11.48
N PHE A 254 17.58 -0.45 11.04
CA PHE A 254 16.61 -1.14 11.91
C PHE A 254 17.29 -1.96 13.01
N MET A 255 18.41 -2.61 12.71
CA MET A 255 19.22 -3.32 13.71
C MET A 255 19.71 -2.36 14.81
N LEU A 256 20.25 -1.20 14.42
CA LEU A 256 20.73 -0.20 15.38
C LEU A 256 19.58 0.45 16.15
N LEU A 257 18.42 0.69 15.50
CA LEU A 257 17.19 1.14 16.16
C LEU A 257 16.76 0.18 17.26
N MET A 258 16.67 -1.11 16.95
CA MET A 258 16.36 -2.15 17.93
C MET A 258 17.36 -2.14 19.10
N ILE A 259 18.67 -2.19 18.81
CA ILE A 259 19.71 -2.26 19.86
C ILE A 259 19.66 -1.02 20.76
N GLY A 260 19.52 0.18 20.18
CA GLY A 260 19.53 1.39 21.00
C GLY A 260 18.24 1.63 21.78
N GLN A 261 17.12 1.03 21.38
CA GLN A 261 15.93 0.96 22.25
C GLN A 261 16.17 0.01 23.43
N PHE A 262 16.60 -1.23 23.19
CA PHE A 262 16.86 -2.21 24.27
C PHE A 262 17.99 -1.80 25.23
N GLN A 263 18.98 -1.05 24.76
CA GLN A 263 20.10 -0.59 25.57
C GLN A 263 19.89 0.83 26.12
N GLU A 264 18.86 1.53 25.68
CA GLU A 264 18.56 2.93 26.01
C GLU A 264 19.76 3.88 25.75
N LYS A 265 20.61 3.54 24.77
CA LYS A 265 21.84 4.28 24.46
C LYS A 265 21.61 5.26 23.32
N VAL A 266 21.63 6.55 23.68
CA VAL A 266 21.53 7.67 22.73
C VAL A 266 22.62 7.63 21.64
N SER A 267 23.83 7.18 21.97
CA SER A 267 24.93 7.04 21.00
C SER A 267 24.59 6.05 19.88
N VAL A 268 23.91 4.96 20.22
CA VAL A 268 23.46 3.95 19.24
C VAL A 268 22.30 4.51 18.41
N MET A 269 21.40 5.30 19.00
CA MET A 269 20.34 5.99 18.26
C MET A 269 20.87 7.00 17.26
N LYS A 270 21.91 7.75 17.62
CA LYS A 270 22.61 8.65 16.69
C LYS A 270 23.27 7.87 15.56
N ALA A 271 23.90 6.73 15.86
CA ALA A 271 24.46 5.85 14.84
C ALA A 271 23.38 5.34 13.88
N ALA A 272 22.22 4.90 14.40
CA ALA A 272 21.08 4.53 13.56
C ALA A 272 20.65 5.68 12.63
N GLY A 273 20.57 6.91 13.16
CA GLY A 273 20.29 8.10 12.36
C GLY A 273 21.33 8.37 11.26
N ALA A 274 22.62 8.13 11.51
CA ALA A 274 23.64 8.28 10.48
C ALA A 274 23.45 7.28 9.32
N PHE A 275 23.21 6.00 9.64
CA PHE A 275 22.94 4.96 8.64
C PHE A 275 21.61 5.20 7.90
N GLY A 276 20.59 5.70 8.60
CA GLY A 276 19.32 6.08 7.99
C GLY A 276 19.46 7.26 7.02
N ALA A 277 20.29 8.25 7.36
CA ALA A 277 20.57 9.37 6.45
C ALA A 277 21.30 8.90 5.18
N ILE A 278 22.31 8.02 5.31
CA ILE A 278 22.99 7.40 4.16
C ILE A 278 21.99 6.64 3.30
N THR A 279 21.12 5.85 3.91
CA THR A 279 20.04 5.11 3.22
C THR A 279 19.17 6.06 2.40
N SER A 280 18.74 7.19 2.97
CA SER A 280 17.93 8.18 2.27
C SER A 280 18.63 8.80 1.06
N PHE A 281 19.92 9.11 1.17
CA PHE A 281 20.66 9.66 0.02
C PHE A 281 20.80 8.65 -1.11
N ILE A 282 21.04 7.38 -0.79
CA ILE A 282 21.07 6.30 -1.79
C ILE A 282 19.67 6.13 -2.41
N ALA A 283 18.60 6.18 -1.61
CA ALA A 283 17.23 6.10 -2.09
C ALA A 283 16.87 7.25 -3.04
N TYR A 284 17.26 8.48 -2.72
CA TYR A 284 17.13 9.63 -3.62
C TYR A 284 17.88 9.42 -4.92
N TYR A 285 19.13 8.92 -4.86
CA TYR A 285 19.91 8.61 -6.04
C TYR A 285 19.19 7.62 -6.97
N ILE A 286 18.68 6.51 -6.43
CA ILE A 286 17.95 5.50 -7.21
C ILE A 286 16.66 6.11 -7.78
N ALA A 287 15.92 6.88 -6.98
CA ALA A 287 14.69 7.53 -7.41
C ALA A 287 14.94 8.48 -8.58
N THR A 288 15.97 9.31 -8.49
CA THR A 288 16.36 10.24 -9.55
C THR A 288 16.83 9.50 -10.80
N ALA A 289 17.61 8.43 -10.66
CA ALA A 289 18.03 7.58 -11.78
C ALA A 289 16.83 6.95 -12.50
N ALA A 290 15.81 6.52 -11.77
CA ALA A 290 14.58 5.96 -12.34
C ALA A 290 13.62 7.03 -12.89
N LEU A 291 13.70 8.28 -12.40
CA LEU A 291 12.88 9.40 -12.85
C LEU A 291 13.41 10.03 -14.16
N TYR A 292 14.73 10.09 -14.31
CA TYR A 292 15.39 10.62 -15.50
C TYR A 292 15.48 9.52 -16.56
N SER A 293 14.48 9.48 -17.44
CA SER A 293 14.55 8.69 -18.67
C SER A 293 15.30 9.49 -19.75
N PRO A 294 15.81 8.84 -20.82
CA PRO A 294 16.38 9.55 -21.97
C PRO A 294 15.42 10.56 -22.62
N GLU A 295 14.11 10.43 -22.35
CA GLU A 295 13.06 11.31 -22.85
C GLU A 295 12.76 12.48 -21.89
N THR A 296 13.06 12.35 -20.60
CA THR A 296 12.72 13.34 -19.57
C THR A 296 13.93 14.06 -18.96
N GLY A 297 15.15 13.53 -19.10
CA GLY A 297 16.34 14.08 -18.46
C GLY A 297 17.61 13.98 -19.30
N TYR A 298 18.54 14.91 -19.06
CA TYR A 298 19.84 14.96 -19.73
C TYR A 298 20.91 14.06 -19.07
N LEU A 299 20.65 13.56 -17.86
CA LEU A 299 21.61 12.80 -17.04
C LEU A 299 21.17 11.35 -16.91
N HIS A 300 22.05 10.43 -17.32
CA HIS A 300 21.87 8.99 -17.12
C HIS A 300 22.77 8.51 -15.97
N LEU A 301 22.17 8.15 -14.84
CA LEU A 301 22.89 7.80 -13.61
C LEU A 301 23.13 6.28 -13.52
N PRO A 302 24.37 5.82 -13.28
CA PRO A 302 24.67 4.39 -13.22
C PRO A 302 24.15 3.76 -11.91
N VAL A 303 23.22 2.80 -12.00
CA VAL A 303 22.68 2.09 -10.82
C VAL A 303 23.39 0.75 -10.53
N GLY A 304 24.33 0.34 -11.38
CA GLY A 304 25.09 -0.91 -11.23
C GLY A 304 24.17 -2.13 -11.40
N GLU A 305 23.72 -2.36 -12.63
CA GLU A 305 22.88 -3.51 -12.98
C GLU A 305 23.65 -4.82 -12.77
N LEU A 306 23.05 -5.76 -12.03
CA LEU A 306 23.67 -7.06 -11.79
C LEU A 306 23.34 -8.01 -12.95
N PRO A 307 24.30 -8.81 -13.44
CA PRO A 307 24.05 -9.71 -14.57
C PRO A 307 22.89 -10.67 -14.28
N LYS A 308 21.93 -10.77 -15.19
CA LYS A 308 21.00 -11.90 -15.21
C LYS A 308 21.85 -13.13 -15.51
N GLY A 309 22.21 -13.92 -14.48
CA GLY A 309 22.96 -15.16 -14.68
C GLY A 309 22.28 -15.97 -15.79
N GLN A 310 22.99 -16.13 -16.92
CA GLN A 310 22.57 -17.00 -18.01
C GLN A 310 22.53 -18.42 -17.42
N LYS A 311 21.34 -19.01 -17.42
CA LYS A 311 21.19 -20.44 -17.14
C LYS A 311 21.44 -21.20 -18.43
#